data_AF-W6LH01-F1
#
_entry.id   AF-W6LH01-F1
#
_cell.length_a   1.000
_cell.length_b   1.000
_cell.length_c   1.000
_cell.angle_alpha   90.00
_cell.angle_beta   90.00
_cell.angle_gamma   90.00
#
_symmetry.space_group_name_H-M   'P 1'
#
loop_
_entity.id
_entity.type
_entity.pdbx_description
1 polymer ?
#
loop_
_entity_poly.entity_id
_entity_poly.type
_entity_poly.pdbx_seq_one_letter_code
_entity_poly.pdbx_strand_id
1 'polypeptide(L)'
;MFRYHIKIPVELEPEYSEGFTCDHCGKEVMKGPFYHQEKNGTDFCISCGDKQGLTPFNGLIASLFFTDDEKLLSDYKTHSFVLFGFKIDSSTYGFFFDDNSNLIFRITEDGSLYGFLHIANDNGTIMKTSLDNNTSKSRYPWADLGVTRLLPVEVVLHQSPQETIPFGELFISGFSATEKGFSLNLGDGWEQFFNIDQGTETVRKYDYTIMVIPNYYISTIHSRERTEKVF
;
A
#
# COMPACT_ATOMS: atom_id res chain seq x y z
N MET A 1 -5.47 6.48 9.24
CA MET A 1 -5.99 5.31 8.49
C MET A 1 -6.43 4.20 9.45
N PHE A 2 -7.52 3.48 9.15
CA PHE A 2 -7.94 2.29 9.91
C PHE A 2 -7.05 1.08 9.59
N ARG A 3 -6.80 0.25 10.59
CA ARG A 3 -6.02 -1.00 10.54
C ARG A 3 -6.84 -2.14 11.08
N TYR A 4 -6.74 -3.31 10.47
CA TYR A 4 -7.40 -4.52 10.97
C TYR A 4 -6.49 -5.27 11.93
N HIS A 5 -7.04 -5.62 13.08
CA HIS A 5 -6.37 -6.40 14.11
C HIS A 5 -7.12 -7.71 14.29
N ILE A 6 -6.44 -8.87 14.14
CA ILE A 6 -7.10 -10.18 14.29
C ILE A 6 -7.47 -10.46 15.75
N LYS A 7 -6.69 -9.89 16.66
CA LYS A 7 -6.87 -9.91 18.10
C LYS A 7 -6.53 -8.54 18.64
N ILE A 8 -7.07 -8.26 19.81
CA ILE A 8 -6.69 -7.11 20.60
C ILE A 8 -5.15 -7.12 20.81
N PRO A 9 -4.44 -6.06 20.42
CA PRO A 9 -3.00 -6.00 20.55
C PRO A 9 -2.61 -5.51 21.95
N VAL A 10 -3.01 -6.24 23.01
CA VAL A 10 -2.76 -5.83 24.41
C VAL A 10 -1.27 -5.57 24.67
N GLU A 11 -0.40 -6.24 23.92
CA GLU A 11 1.05 -6.05 24.00
C GLU A 11 1.53 -4.71 23.42
N LEU A 12 0.77 -4.12 22.50
CA LEU A 12 1.03 -2.78 21.94
C LEU A 12 0.25 -1.69 22.68
N GLU A 13 -0.99 -2.01 23.06
CA GLU A 13 -1.98 -1.09 23.64
C GLU A 13 -2.65 -1.76 24.84
N PRO A 14 -2.04 -1.66 26.05
CA PRO A 14 -2.51 -2.32 27.27
C PRO A 14 -3.92 -1.92 27.71
N GLU A 15 -4.41 -0.76 27.29
CA GLU A 15 -5.77 -0.27 27.51
C GLU A 15 -6.84 -1.27 27.04
N TYR A 16 -6.52 -2.07 26.02
CA TYR A 16 -7.46 -3.07 25.53
C TYR A 16 -7.46 -4.39 26.28
N SER A 17 -6.69 -4.51 27.38
CA SER A 17 -6.63 -5.74 28.20
C SER A 17 -8.01 -6.28 28.60
N GLU A 18 -8.99 -5.39 28.80
CA GLU A 18 -10.37 -5.70 29.18
C GLU A 18 -11.35 -5.67 27.99
N GLY A 19 -10.87 -5.56 26.75
CA GLY A 19 -11.72 -5.34 25.57
C GLY A 19 -11.78 -3.88 25.12
N PHE A 20 -12.70 -3.60 24.19
CA PHE A 20 -13.01 -2.24 23.75
C PHE A 20 -14.51 -2.05 23.56
N THR A 21 -14.96 -0.80 23.50
CA THR A 21 -16.33 -0.46 23.09
C THR A 21 -16.30 0.08 21.67
N CYS A 22 -17.11 -0.49 20.78
CA CYS A 22 -17.19 0.02 19.42
C CYS A 22 -17.80 1.42 19.39
N ASP A 23 -17.06 2.41 18.89
CA ASP A 23 -17.46 3.82 18.88
C ASP A 23 -18.70 4.09 18.02
N HIS A 24 -19.00 3.20 17.07
CA HIS A 24 -20.16 3.37 16.19
C HIS A 24 -21.46 2.81 16.77
N CYS A 25 -21.41 1.65 17.41
CA CYS A 25 -22.62 0.95 17.88
C CYS A 25 -22.74 0.81 19.40
N GLY A 26 -21.72 1.23 20.16
CA GLY A 26 -21.66 1.16 21.61
C GLY A 26 -21.58 -0.27 22.18
N LYS A 27 -21.36 -1.29 21.35
CA LYS A 27 -21.24 -2.67 21.81
C LYS A 27 -19.85 -2.93 22.35
N GLU A 28 -19.78 -3.56 23.52
CA GLU A 28 -18.54 -4.08 24.10
C GLU A 28 -18.06 -5.31 23.31
N VAL A 29 -16.76 -5.34 23.03
CA VAL A 29 -16.06 -6.42 22.34
C VAL A 29 -14.89 -6.83 23.22
N MET A 30 -15.05 -7.95 23.90
CA MET A 30 -14.04 -8.44 24.87
C MET A 30 -12.87 -9.14 24.18
N LYS A 31 -13.13 -9.77 23.03
CA LYS A 31 -12.15 -10.56 22.26
C LYS A 31 -12.55 -10.59 20.79
N GLY A 32 -11.55 -10.79 19.94
CA GLY A 32 -11.74 -11.00 18.51
C GLY A 32 -11.24 -9.83 17.69
N PRO A 33 -11.52 -9.87 16.38
CA PRO A 33 -10.97 -8.89 15.46
C PRO A 33 -11.75 -7.57 15.46
N PHE A 34 -11.07 -6.50 15.08
CA PHE A 34 -11.63 -5.15 15.02
C PHE A 34 -10.81 -4.25 14.09
N TYR A 35 -11.35 -3.06 13.82
CA TYR A 35 -10.66 -2.01 13.10
C TYR A 35 -10.29 -0.88 14.06
N HIS A 36 -9.02 -0.48 14.06
CA HIS A 36 -8.47 0.56 14.92
C HIS A 36 -7.89 1.69 14.09
N GLN A 37 -8.12 2.94 14.47
CA GLN A 37 -7.46 4.11 13.91
C GLN A 37 -6.60 4.82 14.95
N GLU A 38 -5.29 4.59 14.89
CA GLU A 38 -4.31 5.09 15.89
C GLU A 38 -4.35 6.60 16.11
N LYS A 39 -4.61 7.38 15.05
CA LYS A 39 -4.53 8.85 15.11
C LYS A 39 -5.55 9.48 16.04
N ASN A 40 -6.74 8.91 16.12
CA ASN A 40 -7.87 9.44 16.91
C ASN A 40 -8.41 8.42 17.92
N GLY A 41 -7.82 7.21 17.98
CA GLY A 41 -8.25 6.13 18.86
C GLY A 41 -9.61 5.56 18.49
N THR A 42 -10.08 5.72 17.25
CA THR A 42 -11.41 5.24 16.86
C THR A 42 -11.43 3.74 16.62
N ASP A 43 -12.39 3.05 17.24
CA ASP A 43 -12.52 1.59 17.21
C ASP A 43 -13.87 1.11 16.66
N PHE A 44 -13.81 0.31 15.60
CA PHE A 44 -14.99 -0.35 15.04
C PHE A 44 -14.94 -1.86 15.21
N CYS A 45 -16.04 -2.43 15.70
CA CYS A 45 -16.26 -3.86 15.57
C CYS A 45 -16.41 -4.24 14.08
N ILE A 46 -16.16 -5.51 13.75
CA ILE A 46 -16.19 -6.00 12.36
C ILE A 46 -17.46 -5.59 11.62
N SER A 47 -18.63 -5.84 12.24
CA SER A 47 -19.90 -5.52 11.58
C SER A 47 -20.08 -4.03 11.26
N CYS A 48 -19.49 -3.12 12.04
CA CYS A 48 -19.56 -1.68 11.76
C CYS A 48 -18.52 -1.29 10.72
N GLY A 49 -17.30 -1.81 10.81
CA GLY A 49 -16.26 -1.56 9.81
C GLY A 49 -16.66 -2.04 8.42
N ASP A 50 -17.19 -3.25 8.30
CA ASP A 50 -17.63 -3.82 7.02
C ASP A 50 -18.73 -2.96 6.37
N LYS A 51 -19.65 -2.40 7.18
CA LYS A 51 -20.69 -1.46 6.70
C LYS A 51 -20.12 -0.13 6.21
N GLN A 52 -18.95 0.26 6.70
CA GLN A 52 -18.21 1.44 6.25
C GLN A 52 -17.28 1.11 5.07
N GLY A 53 -17.27 -0.14 4.58
CA GLY A 53 -16.39 -0.58 3.50
C GLY A 53 -14.95 -0.84 3.93
N LEU A 54 -14.71 -0.97 5.24
CA LEU A 54 -13.41 -1.44 5.76
C LEU A 54 -13.24 -2.92 5.44
N THR A 55 -11.99 -3.29 5.18
CA THR A 55 -11.55 -4.64 4.89
C THR A 55 -10.27 -4.92 5.69
N PRO A 56 -9.90 -6.20 5.89
CA PRO A 56 -8.62 -6.55 6.51
C PRO A 56 -7.39 -5.94 5.82
N PHE A 57 -7.54 -5.52 4.57
CA PHE A 57 -6.50 -4.97 3.71
C PHE A 57 -6.38 -3.45 3.76
N ASN A 58 -7.18 -2.76 4.58
CA ASN A 58 -7.06 -1.32 4.72
C ASN A 58 -5.67 -0.94 5.28
N GLY A 59 -5.00 -0.06 4.56
CA GLY A 59 -3.64 0.40 4.85
C GLY A 59 -2.51 -0.47 4.35
N LEU A 60 -2.81 -1.46 3.52
CA LEU A 60 -1.81 -2.37 2.96
C LEU A 60 -1.58 -2.07 1.47
N ILE A 61 -0.41 -2.48 0.98
CA ILE A 61 -0.08 -2.47 -0.44
C ILE A 61 -0.79 -3.65 -1.11
N ALA A 62 -1.73 -3.36 -2.00
CA ALA A 62 -2.58 -4.36 -2.65
C ALA A 62 -1.93 -5.05 -3.84
N SER A 63 -1.02 -4.37 -4.54
CA SER A 63 -0.40 -4.92 -5.75
C SER A 63 0.98 -4.33 -5.98
N LEU A 64 1.86 -5.10 -6.60
CA LEU A 64 3.15 -4.66 -7.11
C LEU A 64 3.14 -4.70 -8.64
N PHE A 65 3.82 -3.74 -9.24
CA PHE A 65 3.93 -3.65 -10.68
C PHE A 65 5.39 -3.65 -11.12
N PHE A 66 5.70 -4.41 -12.16
CA PHE A 66 7.06 -4.57 -12.67
C PHE A 66 7.12 -4.22 -14.16
N THR A 67 8.27 -3.72 -14.59
CA THR A 67 8.57 -3.49 -16.00
C THR A 67 8.86 -4.82 -16.69
N ASP A 68 8.33 -5.03 -17.89
CA ASP A 68 8.52 -6.31 -18.61
C ASP A 68 9.90 -6.45 -19.22
N ASP A 69 10.53 -5.37 -19.73
CA ASP A 69 11.87 -5.41 -20.33
C ASP A 69 12.48 -3.98 -20.55
N GLU A 70 13.78 -3.83 -20.27
CA GLU A 70 14.77 -2.78 -20.64
C GLU A 70 14.50 -1.28 -20.38
N LYS A 71 13.29 -0.86 -20.00
CA LYS A 71 13.02 0.56 -19.72
C LYS A 71 13.36 0.93 -18.29
N LEU A 72 14.53 1.55 -18.13
CA LEU A 72 14.94 2.15 -16.88
C LEU A 72 14.14 3.44 -16.63
N LEU A 73 13.13 3.36 -15.77
CA LEU A 73 12.38 4.52 -15.31
C LEU A 73 13.17 5.21 -14.20
N SER A 74 13.40 6.52 -14.32
CA SER A 74 14.22 7.27 -13.37
C SER A 74 13.57 8.58 -12.96
N ASP A 75 13.87 9.03 -11.76
CA ASP A 75 13.67 10.41 -11.38
C ASP A 75 14.70 11.30 -12.10
N TYR A 76 14.25 12.25 -12.92
CA TYR A 76 15.16 13.10 -13.70
C TYR A 76 15.91 14.13 -12.83
N LYS A 77 15.46 14.36 -11.59
CA LYS A 77 16.09 15.30 -10.66
C LYS A 77 17.18 14.63 -9.82
N THR A 78 16.94 13.42 -9.33
CA THR A 78 17.87 12.70 -8.44
C THR A 78 18.66 11.60 -9.16
N HIS A 79 18.23 11.21 -10.35
CA HIS A 79 18.72 10.06 -11.11
C HIS A 79 18.49 8.70 -10.45
N SER A 80 17.66 8.64 -9.41
CA SER A 80 17.22 7.41 -8.75
C SER A 80 16.32 6.60 -9.69
N PHE A 81 16.41 5.28 -9.62
CA PHE A 81 15.69 4.37 -10.52
C PHE A 81 14.50 3.73 -9.82
N VAL A 82 13.41 3.56 -10.56
CA VAL A 82 12.24 2.82 -10.08
C VAL A 82 12.61 1.35 -9.93
N LEU A 83 12.39 0.80 -8.75
CA LEU A 83 12.52 -0.63 -8.49
C LEU A 83 11.22 -1.38 -8.84
N PHE A 84 10.08 -0.81 -8.43
CA PHE A 84 8.76 -1.33 -8.75
C PHE A 84 7.69 -0.25 -8.56
N GLY A 85 6.56 -0.41 -9.23
CA GLY A 85 5.33 0.30 -8.91
C GLY A 85 4.52 -0.44 -7.85
N PHE A 86 3.58 0.24 -7.22
CA PHE A 86 2.67 -0.39 -6.28
C PHE A 86 1.29 0.26 -6.31
N LYS A 87 0.28 -0.51 -5.89
CA LYS A 87 -1.10 -0.07 -5.70
C LYS A 87 -1.46 -0.10 -4.23
N ILE A 88 -2.07 0.97 -3.73
CA ILE A 88 -2.58 1.05 -2.36
C ILE A 88 -4.07 0.74 -2.35
N ASP A 89 -4.84 1.48 -3.15
CA ASP A 89 -6.29 1.35 -3.26
C ASP A 89 -6.72 1.44 -4.73
N SER A 90 -8.03 1.53 -4.98
CA SER A 90 -8.60 1.58 -6.33
C SER A 90 -8.05 2.74 -7.19
N SER A 91 -7.64 3.83 -6.53
CA SER A 91 -7.25 5.10 -7.16
C SER A 91 -5.82 5.52 -6.84
N THR A 92 -5.21 5.02 -5.78
CA THR A 92 -3.91 5.47 -5.27
C THR A 92 -2.80 4.48 -5.64
N TYR A 93 -1.77 5.01 -6.30
CA TYR A 93 -0.63 4.26 -6.81
C TYR A 93 0.67 4.93 -6.38
N GLY A 94 1.76 4.20 -6.48
CA GLY A 94 3.07 4.79 -6.33
C GLY A 94 4.20 4.02 -7.00
N PHE A 95 5.37 4.62 -6.94
CA PHE A 95 6.64 4.05 -7.36
C PHE A 95 7.61 4.11 -6.20
N PHE A 96 8.36 3.03 -6.01
CA PHE A 96 9.43 2.95 -5.03
C PHE A 96 10.78 2.98 -5.76
N PHE A 97 11.67 3.87 -5.31
CA PHE A 97 12.97 4.11 -5.93
C PHE A 97 14.10 3.46 -5.14
N ASP A 98 15.24 3.26 -5.80
CA ASP A 98 16.46 2.66 -5.23
C ASP A 98 17.11 3.49 -4.12
N ASP A 99 16.80 4.78 -4.04
CA ASP A 99 17.18 5.68 -2.94
C ASP A 99 16.19 5.67 -1.75
N ASN A 100 15.26 4.71 -1.73
CA ASN A 100 14.15 4.60 -0.77
C ASN A 100 13.15 5.76 -0.79
N SER A 101 13.17 6.62 -1.83
CA SER A 101 12.11 7.60 -2.05
C SER A 101 10.88 6.94 -2.69
N ASN A 102 9.75 7.65 -2.62
CA ASN A 102 8.50 7.26 -3.23
C ASN A 102 7.94 8.40 -4.08
N LEU A 103 7.25 8.04 -5.16
CA LEU A 103 6.30 8.93 -5.84
C LEU A 103 4.91 8.34 -5.65
N ILE A 104 4.01 9.05 -4.99
CA ILE A 104 2.60 8.68 -4.83
C ILE A 104 1.74 9.58 -5.72
N PHE A 105 0.73 9.01 -6.35
CA PHE A 105 -0.23 9.76 -7.17
C PHE A 105 -1.57 9.05 -7.22
N ARG A 106 -2.58 9.74 -7.75
CA ARG A 106 -3.92 9.18 -7.96
C ARG A 106 -4.27 9.11 -9.43
N ILE A 107 -5.13 8.16 -9.76
CA ILE A 107 -5.70 7.94 -11.08
C ILE A 107 -7.21 8.16 -10.99
N THR A 108 -7.75 9.02 -11.85
CA THR A 108 -9.20 9.20 -12.02
C THR A 108 -9.83 8.06 -12.83
N GLU A 109 -11.16 7.98 -12.85
CA GLU A 109 -11.88 6.94 -13.61
C GLU A 109 -11.58 6.96 -15.12
N ASP A 110 -11.25 8.12 -15.68
CA ASP A 110 -10.85 8.28 -17.09
C ASP A 110 -9.37 7.92 -17.36
N GLY A 111 -8.64 7.50 -16.31
CA GLY A 111 -7.22 7.13 -16.39
C GLY A 111 -6.25 8.31 -16.24
N SER A 112 -6.73 9.54 -16.03
CA SER A 112 -5.86 10.71 -15.86
C SER A 112 -5.13 10.69 -14.52
N LEU A 113 -3.86 11.12 -14.51
CA LEU A 113 -3.07 11.20 -13.29
C LEU A 113 -3.23 12.56 -12.59
N TYR A 114 -3.33 12.56 -11.27
CA TYR A 114 -3.42 13.78 -10.48
C TYR A 114 -2.87 13.60 -9.07
N GLY A 115 -2.65 14.74 -8.38
CA GLY A 115 -2.19 14.77 -7.00
C GLY A 115 -0.87 14.04 -6.83
N PHE A 116 0.25 14.64 -7.25
CA PHE A 116 1.56 14.00 -7.15
C PHE A 116 2.25 14.38 -5.84
N LEU A 117 2.80 13.38 -5.15
CA LEU A 117 3.51 13.54 -3.89
C LEU A 117 4.82 12.77 -3.93
N HIS A 118 5.93 13.48 -3.86
CA HIS A 118 7.24 12.87 -3.68
C HIS A 118 7.56 12.77 -2.19
N ILE A 119 7.92 11.59 -1.72
CA ILE A 119 8.27 11.32 -0.33
C ILE A 119 9.72 10.84 -0.29
N ALA A 120 10.57 11.51 0.47
CA ALA A 120 11.95 11.11 0.66
C ALA A 120 12.34 11.16 2.13
N ASN A 121 13.40 10.43 2.49
CA ASN A 121 14.02 10.49 3.80
C ASN A 121 15.25 11.40 3.74
N ASP A 122 15.21 12.52 4.45
CA ASP A 122 16.34 13.42 4.64
C ASP A 122 16.85 13.27 6.07
N ASN A 123 17.95 12.53 6.23
CA ASN A 123 18.64 12.33 7.51
C ASN A 123 17.73 11.86 8.66
N GLY A 124 16.84 10.90 8.38
CA GLY A 124 15.88 10.35 9.34
C GLY A 124 14.55 11.11 9.41
N THR A 125 14.42 12.23 8.69
CA THR A 125 13.17 12.99 8.61
C THR A 125 12.43 12.70 7.32
N ILE A 126 11.18 12.26 7.42
CA ILE A 126 10.32 12.05 6.25
C ILE A 126 9.85 13.40 5.70
N MET A 127 10.29 13.70 4.48
CA MET A 127 9.92 14.90 3.74
C MET A 127 8.86 14.55 2.69
N LYS A 128 7.71 15.22 2.73
CA LYS A 128 6.62 15.05 1.76
C LYS A 128 6.48 16.32 0.93
N THR A 129 6.70 16.23 -0.38
CA THR A 129 6.68 17.37 -1.31
C THR A 129 5.58 17.17 -2.35
N SER A 130 4.54 18.00 -2.29
CA SER A 130 3.52 18.03 -3.34
C SER A 130 4.12 18.61 -4.62
N LEU A 131 3.86 17.97 -5.75
CA LEU A 131 4.33 18.42 -7.07
C LEU A 131 3.14 18.87 -7.89
N ASP A 132 3.24 20.07 -8.47
CA ASP A 132 2.29 20.49 -9.50
C ASP A 132 2.49 19.69 -10.79
N ASN A 133 1.52 19.79 -11.70
CA ASN A 133 1.53 19.05 -12.96
C ASN A 133 2.75 19.35 -13.84
N ASN A 134 3.28 20.58 -13.82
CA ASN A 134 4.42 20.94 -14.66
C ASN A 134 5.71 20.34 -14.09
N THR A 135 5.86 20.40 -12.77
CA THR A 135 6.99 19.83 -12.03
C THR A 135 6.98 18.32 -12.11
N SER A 136 5.81 17.68 -11.98
CA SER A 136 5.69 16.22 -12.10
C SER A 136 6.03 15.76 -13.52
N LYS A 137 5.54 16.44 -14.56
CA LYS A 137 5.85 16.12 -15.97
C LYS A 137 7.33 16.34 -16.32
N SER A 138 7.94 17.37 -15.75
CA SER A 138 9.37 17.65 -15.92
C SER A 138 10.24 16.57 -15.25
N ARG A 139 9.91 16.18 -14.02
CA ARG A 139 10.70 15.25 -13.21
C ARG A 139 10.45 13.78 -13.56
N TYR A 140 9.22 13.44 -13.92
CA TYR A 140 8.76 12.08 -14.23
C TYR A 140 7.98 12.08 -15.56
N PRO A 141 8.62 12.39 -16.69
CA PRO A 141 7.94 12.47 -17.99
C PRO A 141 7.31 11.14 -18.42
N TRP A 142 7.80 10.03 -17.86
CA TRP A 142 7.28 8.69 -18.10
C TRP A 142 6.00 8.38 -17.31
N ALA A 143 5.72 9.06 -16.19
CA ALA A 143 4.56 8.74 -15.36
C ALA A 143 3.24 8.93 -16.13
N ASP A 144 3.15 9.97 -16.97
CA ASP A 144 1.98 10.30 -17.80
C ASP A 144 1.74 9.30 -18.96
N LEU A 145 2.67 8.36 -19.23
CA LEU A 145 2.60 7.43 -20.36
C LEU A 145 1.67 6.21 -20.13
N GLY A 146 0.84 6.26 -19.09
CA GLY A 146 -0.02 5.16 -18.66
C GLY A 146 0.77 4.16 -17.82
N VAL A 147 0.62 4.26 -16.50
CA VAL A 147 1.30 3.39 -15.51
C VAL A 147 1.08 1.91 -15.80
N THR A 148 -0.13 1.53 -16.24
CA THR A 148 -0.50 0.16 -16.63
C THR A 148 0.11 -0.30 -17.97
N ARG A 149 0.62 0.63 -18.79
CA ARG A 149 1.32 0.34 -20.06
C ARG A 149 2.83 0.22 -19.86
N LEU A 150 3.39 0.95 -18.90
CA LEU A 150 4.82 0.92 -18.59
C LEU A 150 5.21 -0.19 -17.60
N LEU A 151 4.27 -0.65 -16.79
CA LEU A 151 4.45 -1.77 -15.88
C LEU A 151 3.40 -2.85 -16.18
N PRO A 152 3.62 -3.65 -17.24
CA PRO A 152 2.59 -4.55 -17.74
C PRO A 152 2.32 -5.74 -16.83
N VAL A 153 3.27 -6.09 -15.97
CA VAL A 153 3.14 -7.15 -14.98
C VAL A 153 2.59 -6.58 -13.69
N GLU A 154 1.34 -6.91 -13.39
CA GLU A 154 0.73 -6.69 -12.07
C GLU A 154 0.78 -8.00 -11.28
N VAL A 155 1.36 -7.95 -10.10
CA VAL A 155 1.32 -9.01 -9.08
C VAL A 155 0.33 -8.57 -8.02
N VAL A 156 -0.86 -9.16 -8.05
CA VAL A 156 -1.92 -8.87 -7.07
C VAL A 156 -1.59 -9.61 -5.78
N LEU A 157 -1.38 -8.87 -4.69
CA LEU A 157 -1.10 -9.42 -3.36
C LEU A 157 -2.41 -9.78 -2.66
N HIS A 158 -3.38 -8.88 -2.71
CA HIS A 158 -4.71 -9.07 -2.16
C HIS A 158 -5.71 -8.14 -2.83
N GLN A 159 -7.00 -8.30 -2.52
CA GLN A 159 -8.02 -7.41 -3.03
C GLN A 159 -7.75 -5.98 -2.53
N SER A 160 -7.79 -5.02 -3.45
CA SER A 160 -7.69 -3.60 -3.12
C SER A 160 -8.86 -3.18 -2.22
N PRO A 161 -8.62 -2.44 -1.12
CA PRO A 161 -9.71 -1.86 -0.34
C PRO A 161 -10.52 -0.88 -1.21
N GLN A 162 -11.82 -0.76 -0.91
CA GLN A 162 -12.70 0.19 -1.56
C GLN A 162 -12.56 1.60 -1.00
N GLU A 163 -12.28 1.70 0.30
CA GLU A 163 -12.02 2.97 0.96
C GLU A 163 -10.69 3.57 0.45
N THR A 164 -10.76 4.78 -0.09
CA THR A 164 -9.57 5.52 -0.49
C THR A 164 -8.82 5.99 0.75
N ILE A 165 -7.53 5.65 0.81
CA ILE A 165 -6.68 6.04 1.93
C ILE A 165 -6.38 7.54 1.85
N PRO A 166 -6.30 8.25 3.00
CA PRO A 166 -5.87 9.63 3.02
C PRO A 166 -4.54 9.82 2.29
N PHE A 167 -4.49 10.81 1.39
CA PHE A 167 -3.41 10.93 0.43
C PHE A 167 -2.05 11.13 1.11
N GLY A 168 -1.10 10.25 0.82
CA GLY A 168 0.24 10.29 1.40
C GLY A 168 0.36 9.81 2.84
N GLU A 169 -0.69 9.22 3.45
CA GLU A 169 -0.55 8.54 4.75
C GLU A 169 0.19 7.20 4.64
N LEU A 170 0.01 6.47 3.53
CA LEU A 170 0.69 5.20 3.27
C LEU A 170 1.75 5.33 2.18
N PHE A 171 2.94 4.79 2.44
CA PHE A 171 4.07 4.69 1.50
C PHE A 171 5.02 3.58 1.98
N ILE A 172 5.94 3.15 1.12
CA ILE A 172 6.92 2.11 1.45
C ILE A 172 8.19 2.77 1.98
N SER A 173 8.63 2.42 3.19
CA SER A 173 9.86 2.94 3.80
C SER A 173 11.08 2.06 3.48
N GLY A 174 10.85 0.82 3.05
CA GLY A 174 11.90 -0.09 2.60
C GLY A 174 11.32 -1.43 2.19
N PHE A 175 12.12 -2.27 1.56
CA PHE A 175 11.73 -3.64 1.22
C PHE A 175 12.90 -4.60 1.45
N SER A 176 12.57 -5.87 1.61
CA SER A 176 13.56 -6.94 1.57
C SER A 176 13.02 -8.12 0.79
N ALA A 177 13.88 -8.86 0.11
CA ALA A 177 13.49 -10.05 -0.63
C ALA A 177 14.53 -11.16 -0.38
N THR A 178 14.02 -12.36 -0.20
CA THR A 178 14.80 -13.59 0.02
C THR A 178 14.15 -14.73 -0.78
N GLU A 179 14.82 -15.87 -0.87
CA GLU A 179 14.25 -17.07 -1.51
C GLU A 179 12.95 -17.54 -0.84
N LYS A 180 12.74 -17.23 0.45
CA LYS A 180 11.58 -17.67 1.24
C LYS A 180 10.39 -16.72 1.16
N GLY A 181 10.60 -15.51 0.64
CA GLY A 181 9.60 -14.45 0.73
C GLY A 181 10.17 -13.05 0.63
N PHE A 182 9.28 -12.07 0.64
CA PHE A 182 9.62 -10.66 0.62
C PHE A 182 8.84 -9.88 1.68
N SER A 183 9.39 -8.77 2.14
CA SER A 183 8.71 -7.84 3.04
C SER A 183 8.68 -6.43 2.48
N LEU A 184 7.59 -5.72 2.78
CA LEU A 184 7.40 -4.31 2.55
C LEU A 184 7.28 -3.64 3.93
N ASN A 185 8.21 -2.75 4.24
CA ASN A 185 8.12 -1.88 5.40
C ASN A 185 7.35 -0.63 5.01
N LEU A 186 6.39 -0.24 5.83
CA LEU A 186 5.50 0.89 5.60
C LEU A 186 5.99 2.11 6.40
N GLY A 187 5.62 3.30 5.91
CA GLY A 187 6.04 4.58 6.49
C GLY A 187 5.58 4.83 7.93
N ASP A 188 4.57 4.10 8.39
CA ASP A 188 3.99 4.15 9.74
C ASP A 188 4.49 3.02 10.66
N GLY A 189 5.55 2.31 10.25
CA GLY A 189 6.19 1.25 11.06
C GLY A 189 5.53 -0.12 10.98
N TRP A 190 4.53 -0.28 10.12
CA TRP A 190 3.93 -1.57 9.80
C TRP A 190 4.78 -2.35 8.78
N GLU A 191 4.73 -3.67 8.83
CA GLU A 191 5.37 -4.58 7.86
C GLU A 191 4.31 -5.49 7.23
N GLN A 192 4.35 -5.63 5.90
CA GLN A 192 3.71 -6.72 5.18
C GLN A 192 4.77 -7.73 4.75
N PHE A 193 4.71 -8.94 5.29
CA PHE A 193 5.61 -10.04 4.93
C PHE A 193 4.86 -11.13 4.18
N PHE A 194 5.40 -11.52 3.04
CA PHE A 194 4.83 -12.50 2.13
C PHE A 194 5.72 -13.75 2.14
N ASN A 195 5.22 -14.83 2.75
CA ASN A 195 5.89 -16.11 2.79
C ASN A 195 5.50 -16.94 1.55
N ILE A 196 6.49 -17.26 0.72
CA ILE A 196 6.28 -18.01 -0.53
C ILE A 196 6.01 -19.49 -0.23
N ASP A 197 6.76 -20.08 0.71
CA ASP A 197 6.65 -21.51 1.04
C ASP A 197 5.27 -21.87 1.62
N GLN A 198 4.70 -20.94 2.40
CA GLN A 198 3.42 -21.15 3.09
C GLN A 198 2.23 -20.54 2.35
N GLY A 199 2.46 -19.68 1.35
CA GLY A 199 1.40 -18.91 0.72
C GLY A 199 0.63 -18.05 1.73
N THR A 200 1.33 -17.43 2.68
CA THR A 200 0.73 -16.55 3.70
C THR A 200 1.22 -15.11 3.61
N GLU A 201 0.32 -14.16 3.79
CA GLU A 201 0.65 -12.77 4.10
C GLU A 201 0.58 -12.58 5.62
N THR A 202 1.61 -11.99 6.20
CA THR A 202 1.68 -11.66 7.63
C THR A 202 1.86 -10.17 7.77
N VAL A 203 0.96 -9.54 8.53
CA VAL A 203 1.03 -8.11 8.82
C VAL A 203 1.49 -7.93 10.26
N ARG A 204 2.53 -7.13 10.44
CA ARG A 204 3.17 -6.89 11.73
C ARG A 204 3.28 -5.41 12.03
N LYS A 205 3.38 -5.12 13.32
CA LYS A 205 3.82 -3.82 13.82
C LYS A 205 4.87 -4.07 14.88
N TYR A 206 6.08 -3.54 14.66
CA TYR A 206 7.26 -3.96 15.41
C TYR A 206 7.42 -5.50 15.37
N ASP A 207 7.69 -6.15 16.50
CA ASP A 207 7.85 -7.59 16.61
C ASP A 207 6.51 -8.36 16.76
N TYR A 208 5.37 -7.67 16.68
CA TYR A 208 4.05 -8.26 16.93
C TYR A 208 3.31 -8.59 15.64
N THR A 209 2.89 -9.84 15.52
CA THR A 209 2.01 -10.27 14.43
C THR A 209 0.57 -9.86 14.72
N ILE A 210 0.02 -9.01 13.87
CA ILE A 210 -1.32 -8.42 14.01
C ILE A 210 -2.35 -9.17 13.18
N MET A 211 -1.92 -9.70 12.02
CA MET A 211 -2.79 -10.46 11.13
C MET A 211 -1.95 -11.49 10.35
N VAL A 212 -2.53 -12.68 10.14
CA VAL A 212 -2.00 -13.69 9.22
C VAL A 212 -3.13 -14.09 8.28
N ILE A 213 -2.90 -13.98 6.98
CA ILE A 213 -3.85 -14.32 5.93
C ILE A 213 -3.31 -15.57 5.21
N PRO A 214 -3.93 -16.74 5.41
CA PRO A 214 -3.57 -17.95 4.68
C PRO A 214 -4.16 -17.95 3.25
N ASN A 215 -3.46 -18.57 2.31
CA ASN A 215 -3.89 -18.78 0.93
C ASN A 215 -4.22 -17.48 0.18
N TYR A 216 -3.36 -16.46 0.27
CA TYR A 216 -3.50 -15.31 -0.62
C TYR A 216 -3.16 -15.78 -2.05
N TYR A 217 -4.09 -15.57 -2.98
CA TYR A 217 -3.88 -15.89 -4.39
C TYR A 217 -3.01 -14.80 -5.00
N ILE A 218 -1.69 -15.03 -5.04
CA ILE A 218 -0.84 -14.25 -5.96
C ILE A 218 -1.30 -14.59 -7.37
N SER A 219 -1.81 -13.59 -8.06
CA SER A 219 -2.08 -13.70 -9.48
C SER A 219 -1.20 -12.70 -10.23
N THR A 220 -0.62 -13.17 -11.32
CA THR A 220 0.12 -12.32 -12.26
C THR A 220 -0.79 -11.99 -13.43
N ILE A 221 -1.04 -10.70 -13.63
CA ILE A 221 -1.79 -10.19 -14.77
C ILE A 221 -0.78 -9.56 -15.72
N HIS A 222 -0.77 -9.99 -16.98
CA HIS A 222 -0.02 -9.34 -18.05
C HIS A 222 -0.97 -8.48 -18.87
N SER A 223 -0.75 -7.15 -18.92
CA SER A 223 -1.50 -6.25 -19.79
C SER A 223 -1.06 -6.38 -21.26
N ARG A 224 -1.33 -7.52 -21.91
CA ARG A 224 -1.15 -7.67 -23.36
C ARG A 224 -2.38 -7.14 -24.11
N GLU A 225 -2.38 -5.86 -24.45
CA GLU A 225 -3.12 -5.37 -25.62
C GLU A 225 -2.17 -5.32 -26.84
N ARG A 226 -1.96 -6.49 -27.47
CA ARG A 226 -1.59 -6.53 -28.88
C ARG A 226 -2.87 -6.35 -29.69
N THR A 227 -3.17 -5.11 -30.08
CA THR A 227 -3.93 -4.87 -31.31
C THR A 227 -2.95 -4.35 -32.35
N GLU A 228 -2.25 -5.28 -32.99
CA GLU A 228 -1.75 -5.04 -34.36
C GLU A 228 -3.00 -4.80 -35.23
N LYS A 229 -3.36 -3.54 -35.44
CA LYS A 229 -4.07 -3.17 -36.66
C LYS A 229 -3.01 -2.74 -37.66
N VAL A 230 -2.54 -3.74 -38.40
CA VAL A 230 -2.03 -3.54 -39.76
C VAL A 230 -3.15 -2.91 -40.56
N PHE A 231 -2.97 -1.66 -40.97
CA PHE A 231 -3.55 -1.09 -42.18
C PHE A 231 -2.49 -0.21 -42.85
#